data_AF-A0A2X3K6D1-F1
#
_entry.id   AF-A0A2X3K6D1-F1
#
_cell.length_a   1.000
_cell.length_b   1.000
_cell.length_c   1.000
_cell.angle_alpha   90.00
_cell.angle_beta   90.00
_cell.angle_gamma   90.00
#
_symmetry.space_group_name_H-M   'P 1'
#
loop_
_entity.id
_entity.type
_entity.pdbx_description
1 polymer ?
#
loop_
_entity_poly.entity_id
_entity_poly.type
_entity_poly.pdbx_seq_one_letter_code
_entity_poly.pdbx_strand_id
1 'polypeptide(L)'
;MLARYLNEQPQGWLSAHRLMKTLRWDTVHELPPDVDGKTRLAPPRTESRNQLKRLYAQQNWTELLEQADLMFSTGVSHFWLDIQWYLHQALTKAGAPWDRWTAVIRQDLALLLERLPGLENLAWNDDTPFADEVTRNWIAQQVMMREDGAWLAGKAAVPTDDATNDVLALEPEALEMADSQGVEAALGWIQTRPGITTARQRLLLRLLMARVAEQYGKNEMALLLLEELDTAAQGLTLTQWEPDLLFEVKARQLKLLRLRAHRYADKALLNRKMEILLGTLVTIDPVRAAVLCDTQHKD
;
A
#
# COMPACT_ATOMS: atom_id res chain seq x y z
N MET A 1 18.94 -26.32 15.15
CA MET A 1 18.16 -27.52 15.52
C MET A 1 16.66 -27.25 15.53
N LEU A 2 16.19 -26.14 16.12
CA LEU A 2 14.76 -25.81 16.17
C LEU A 2 14.12 -25.54 14.78
N ALA A 3 14.76 -24.77 13.90
CA ALA A 3 14.21 -24.53 12.54
C ALA A 3 14.06 -25.83 11.73
N ARG A 4 15.02 -26.75 11.86
CA ARG A 4 14.95 -28.07 11.21
C ARG A 4 13.78 -28.90 11.76
N TYR A 5 13.63 -28.94 13.08
CA TYR A 5 12.51 -29.61 13.74
C TYR A 5 11.16 -29.04 13.29
N LEU A 6 11.05 -27.71 13.14
CA LEU A 6 9.84 -27.06 12.65
C LEU A 6 9.53 -27.46 11.20
N ASN A 7 10.55 -27.55 10.32
CA ASN A 7 10.36 -28.02 8.95
C ASN A 7 9.87 -29.48 8.85
N GLU A 8 10.19 -30.31 9.85
CA GLU A 8 9.72 -31.71 9.93
C GLU A 8 8.24 -31.80 10.37
N GLN A 9 7.64 -30.71 10.89
CA GLN A 9 6.24 -30.68 11.29
C GLN A 9 5.30 -30.37 10.10
N PRO A 10 4.05 -30.89 10.11
CA PRO A 10 3.07 -30.55 9.09
C PRO A 10 2.80 -29.04 9.08
N GLN A 11 2.88 -28.42 7.89
CA GLN A 11 2.75 -26.97 7.69
C GLN A 11 3.76 -26.12 8.48
N GLY A 12 4.87 -26.71 8.95
CA GLY A 12 5.85 -26.02 9.78
C GLY A 12 6.84 -25.13 9.03
N TRP A 13 6.81 -25.14 7.69
CA TRP A 13 7.69 -24.37 6.83
C TRP A 13 7.74 -22.87 7.19
N LEU A 14 6.57 -22.23 7.31
CA LEU A 14 6.50 -20.80 7.62
C LEU A 14 7.16 -20.48 8.97
N SER A 15 6.92 -21.30 9.97
CA SER A 15 7.49 -21.13 11.31
C SER A 15 9.02 -21.29 11.29
N ALA A 16 9.52 -22.29 10.57
CA ALA A 16 10.95 -22.51 10.42
C ALA A 16 11.63 -21.36 9.66
N HIS A 17 11.02 -20.90 8.57
CA HIS A 17 11.51 -19.82 7.74
C HIS A 17 11.59 -18.50 8.51
N ARG A 18 10.49 -18.12 9.18
CA ARG A 18 10.45 -16.86 9.96
C ARG A 18 11.43 -16.88 11.11
N LEU A 19 11.59 -18.02 11.80
CA LEU A 19 12.61 -18.17 12.85
C LEU A 19 14.02 -17.89 12.32
N MET A 20 14.32 -18.38 11.11
CA MET A 20 15.61 -18.10 10.48
C MET A 20 15.74 -16.65 10.04
N LYS A 21 14.68 -16.03 9.49
CA LYS A 21 14.67 -14.61 9.16
C LYS A 21 14.95 -13.74 10.38
N THR A 22 14.21 -13.94 11.47
CA THR A 22 14.41 -13.15 12.70
C THR A 22 15.83 -13.31 13.22
N LEU A 23 16.38 -14.54 13.24
CA LEU A 23 17.74 -14.76 13.72
C LEU A 23 18.80 -14.05 12.87
N ARG A 24 18.60 -13.99 11.55
CA ARG A 24 19.61 -13.51 10.60
C ARG A 24 19.48 -12.03 10.23
N TRP A 25 18.27 -11.49 10.23
CA TRP A 25 18.01 -10.09 9.88
C TRP A 25 17.87 -9.23 11.12
N ASP A 26 17.20 -9.68 12.19
CA ASP A 26 16.97 -8.83 13.35
C ASP A 26 18.27 -8.54 14.11
N THR A 27 19.26 -9.41 13.99
CA THR A 27 20.62 -9.27 14.56
C THR A 27 21.53 -8.34 13.77
N VAL A 28 21.13 -7.88 12.58
CA VAL A 28 21.88 -6.92 11.76
C VAL A 28 21.32 -5.52 11.99
N HIS A 29 22.03 -4.70 12.74
CA HIS A 29 21.58 -3.36 13.14
C HIS A 29 22.13 -2.22 12.28
N GLU A 30 23.17 -2.50 11.48
CA GLU A 30 23.86 -1.52 10.64
C GLU A 30 24.12 -2.12 9.26
N LEU A 31 24.27 -1.25 8.25
CA LEU A 31 24.65 -1.67 6.90
C LEU A 31 26.07 -2.27 6.92
N PRO A 32 26.35 -3.31 6.10
CA PRO A 32 27.70 -3.82 5.95
C PRO A 32 28.64 -2.70 5.47
N PRO A 33 29.86 -2.56 6.04
CA PRO A 33 30.81 -1.54 5.62
C PRO A 33 31.12 -1.66 4.12
N ASP A 34 30.93 -0.56 3.40
CA ASP A 34 31.12 -0.47 1.96
C ASP A 34 32.14 0.62 1.57
N VAL A 35 32.65 0.50 0.35
CA VAL A 35 33.42 1.54 -0.33
C VAL A 35 32.78 1.70 -1.71
N ASP A 36 32.19 2.87 -1.98
CA ASP A 36 31.43 3.15 -3.20
C ASP A 36 30.33 2.11 -3.50
N GLY A 37 29.60 1.67 -2.46
CA GLY A 37 28.53 0.67 -2.57
C GLY A 37 29.01 -0.78 -2.60
N LYS A 38 30.32 -1.04 -2.58
CA LYS A 38 30.92 -2.38 -2.61
C LYS A 38 31.31 -2.84 -1.22
N THR A 39 30.73 -3.96 -0.79
CA THR A 39 31.00 -4.53 0.53
C THR A 39 32.19 -5.49 0.50
N ARG A 40 32.78 -5.79 1.66
CA ARG A 40 33.82 -6.83 1.80
C ARG A 40 33.25 -8.25 1.87
N LEU A 41 31.95 -8.41 1.67
CA LEU A 41 31.26 -9.70 1.79
C LEU A 41 31.52 -10.55 0.55
N ALA A 42 31.79 -11.84 0.78
CA ALA A 42 31.99 -12.79 -0.30
C ALA A 42 30.65 -13.10 -0.99
N PRO A 43 30.60 -13.08 -2.33
CA PRO A 43 29.39 -13.34 -3.09
C PRO A 43 28.92 -14.80 -2.91
N PRO A 44 27.61 -15.05 -3.05
CA PRO A 44 27.08 -16.39 -3.22
C PRO A 44 27.79 -17.14 -4.34
N ARG A 45 28.04 -18.45 -4.13
CA ARG A 45 28.69 -19.30 -5.13
C ARG A 45 27.92 -19.27 -6.45
N THR A 46 28.64 -19.20 -7.56
CA THR A 46 28.07 -19.24 -8.92
C THR A 46 27.21 -20.47 -9.16
N GLU A 47 27.59 -21.62 -8.60
CA GLU A 47 26.80 -22.85 -8.64
C GLU A 47 25.42 -22.68 -7.99
N SER A 48 25.34 -22.04 -6.82
CA SER A 48 24.08 -21.76 -6.12
C SER A 48 23.17 -20.84 -6.95
N ARG A 49 23.74 -19.79 -7.57
CA ARG A 49 23.01 -18.89 -8.48
C ARG A 49 22.45 -19.65 -9.68
N ASN A 50 23.25 -20.49 -10.30
CA ASN A 50 22.85 -21.30 -11.45
C ASN A 50 21.77 -22.32 -11.07
N GLN A 51 21.84 -22.89 -9.86
CA GLN A 51 20.84 -23.83 -9.35
C GLN A 51 19.47 -23.16 -9.20
N LEU A 52 19.38 -21.97 -8.58
CA LEU A 52 18.10 -21.25 -8.45
C LEU A 52 17.51 -20.90 -9.82
N LYS A 53 18.34 -20.38 -10.75
CA LYS A 53 17.92 -20.07 -12.12
C LYS A 53 17.40 -21.31 -12.86
N ARG A 54 18.09 -22.45 -12.72
CA ARG A 54 17.68 -23.72 -13.34
C ARG A 54 16.35 -24.21 -12.77
N LEU A 55 16.19 -24.23 -11.45
CA LEU A 55 14.95 -24.68 -10.79
C LEU A 55 13.75 -23.81 -11.17
N TYR A 56 13.97 -22.49 -11.26
CA TYR A 56 12.97 -21.55 -11.74
C TYR A 56 12.57 -21.83 -13.20
N ALA A 57 13.54 -22.03 -14.10
CA ALA A 57 13.27 -22.35 -15.50
C ALA A 57 12.54 -23.68 -15.68
N GLN A 58 12.83 -24.66 -14.81
CA GLN A 58 12.16 -25.96 -14.77
C GLN A 58 10.78 -25.93 -14.10
N GLN A 59 10.36 -24.79 -13.53
CA GLN A 59 9.11 -24.63 -12.78
C GLN A 59 8.98 -25.61 -11.59
N ASN A 60 10.11 -26.02 -11.01
CA ASN A 60 10.14 -26.90 -9.85
C ASN A 60 10.07 -26.05 -8.57
N TRP A 61 8.85 -25.63 -8.22
CA TRP A 61 8.62 -24.64 -7.15
C TRP A 61 8.93 -25.16 -5.76
N THR A 62 8.67 -26.44 -5.48
CA THR A 62 8.93 -27.05 -4.17
C THR A 62 10.42 -27.14 -3.87
N GLU A 63 11.21 -27.64 -4.83
CA GLU A 63 12.66 -27.72 -4.67
C GLU A 63 13.30 -26.33 -4.68
N LEU A 64 12.78 -25.40 -5.50
CA LEU A 64 13.23 -24.00 -5.49
C LEU A 64 13.09 -23.37 -4.10
N LEU A 65 11.96 -23.60 -3.44
CA LEU A 65 11.67 -23.07 -2.10
C LEU A 65 12.58 -23.67 -1.03
N GLU A 66 12.79 -24.99 -1.04
CA GLU A 66 13.71 -25.67 -0.10
C GLU A 66 15.16 -25.21 -0.27
N GLN A 67 15.63 -25.11 -1.52
CA GLN A 67 17.00 -24.68 -1.81
C GLN A 67 17.22 -23.21 -1.47
N ALA A 68 16.24 -22.34 -1.76
CA ALA A 68 16.30 -20.93 -1.42
C ALA A 68 16.41 -20.71 0.10
N ASP A 69 15.64 -21.44 0.91
CA ASP A 69 15.71 -21.37 2.38
C ASP A 69 17.03 -21.90 2.94
N LEU A 70 17.54 -22.99 2.37
CA LEU A 70 18.83 -23.53 2.75
C LEU A 70 19.94 -22.52 2.46
N MET A 71 19.93 -21.93 1.25
CA MET A 71 20.89 -20.91 0.85
C MET A 71 20.82 -19.69 1.77
N PHE A 72 19.62 -19.19 2.08
CA PHE A 72 19.41 -18.09 3.02
C PHE A 72 20.02 -18.38 4.40
N SER A 73 19.91 -19.62 4.86
CA SER A 73 20.38 -20.07 6.17
C SER A 73 21.90 -20.27 6.24
N THR A 74 22.64 -20.10 5.15
CA THR A 74 24.09 -20.36 5.08
C THR A 74 24.94 -19.11 4.91
N GLY A 75 26.12 -19.09 5.54
CA GLY A 75 27.16 -18.08 5.28
C GLY A 75 26.70 -16.64 5.52
N VAL A 76 27.01 -15.75 4.58
CA VAL A 76 26.54 -14.34 4.57
C VAL A 76 25.38 -14.12 3.59
N SER A 77 24.79 -15.20 3.06
CA SER A 77 23.75 -15.17 2.01
C SER A 77 22.42 -14.54 2.45
N HIS A 78 22.23 -14.23 3.74
CA HIS A 78 21.09 -13.43 4.21
C HIS A 78 21.02 -12.01 3.63
N PHE A 79 22.11 -11.48 3.07
CA PHE A 79 22.12 -10.23 2.29
C PHE A 79 21.79 -10.44 0.81
N TRP A 80 21.67 -11.69 0.34
CA TRP A 80 21.29 -11.98 -1.03
C TRP A 80 19.78 -11.86 -1.21
N LEU A 81 19.34 -10.69 -1.66
CA LEU A 81 17.93 -10.33 -1.74
C LEU A 81 17.20 -11.08 -2.85
N ASP A 82 17.89 -11.52 -3.91
CA ASP A 82 17.28 -12.33 -4.99
C ASP A 82 16.64 -13.62 -4.44
N ILE A 83 17.18 -14.17 -3.34
CA ILE A 83 16.58 -15.33 -2.67
C ILE A 83 15.12 -15.04 -2.29
N GLN A 84 14.83 -13.83 -1.80
CA GLN A 84 13.49 -13.44 -1.39
C GLN A 84 12.55 -13.35 -2.60
N TRP A 85 13.06 -12.89 -3.74
CA TRP A 85 12.30 -12.90 -4.99
C TRP A 85 12.00 -14.34 -5.44
N TYR A 86 12.99 -15.24 -5.42
CA TYR A 86 12.76 -16.66 -5.75
C TYR A 86 11.75 -17.33 -4.81
N LEU A 87 11.85 -17.08 -3.50
CA LEU A 87 10.87 -17.58 -2.51
C LEU A 87 9.47 -17.05 -2.81
N HIS A 88 9.34 -15.75 -3.09
CA HIS A 88 8.07 -15.13 -3.44
C HIS A 88 7.46 -15.75 -4.70
N GLN A 89 8.26 -15.93 -5.76
CA GLN A 89 7.80 -16.57 -6.99
C GLN A 89 7.41 -18.03 -6.76
N ALA A 90 8.22 -18.79 -6.01
CA ALA A 90 7.96 -20.18 -5.72
C ALA A 90 6.62 -20.35 -4.96
N LEU A 91 6.39 -19.56 -3.91
CA LEU A 91 5.14 -19.57 -3.15
C LEU A 91 3.93 -19.16 -4.01
N THR A 92 4.10 -18.14 -4.85
CA THR A 92 3.03 -17.66 -5.74
C THR A 92 2.62 -18.73 -6.75
N LYS A 93 3.60 -19.43 -7.33
CA LYS A 93 3.38 -20.42 -8.39
C LYS A 93 3.04 -21.82 -7.87
N ALA A 94 3.42 -22.14 -6.63
CA ALA A 94 3.04 -23.39 -5.96
C ALA A 94 1.53 -23.45 -5.63
N GLY A 95 0.87 -22.29 -5.51
CA GLY A 95 -0.58 -22.21 -5.26
C GLY A 95 -0.98 -22.52 -3.81
N ALA A 96 -2.28 -22.74 -3.59
CA ALA A 96 -2.82 -22.94 -2.24
C ALA A 96 -2.28 -24.21 -1.57
N PRO A 97 -1.89 -24.18 -0.27
CA PRO A 97 -2.04 -23.07 0.68
C PRO A 97 -0.84 -22.09 0.78
N TRP A 98 0.19 -22.28 -0.06
CA TRP A 98 1.48 -21.58 0.02
C TRP A 98 1.41 -20.14 -0.48
N ASP A 99 0.52 -19.88 -1.44
CA ASP A 99 0.21 -18.57 -2.00
C ASP A 99 -0.06 -17.50 -0.93
N ARG A 100 -0.73 -17.86 0.17
CA ARG A 100 -1.03 -16.96 1.30
C ARG A 100 0.21 -16.46 2.02
N TRP A 101 1.35 -17.14 1.90
CA TRP A 101 2.60 -16.78 2.59
C TRP A 101 3.47 -15.80 1.78
N THR A 102 3.12 -15.52 0.52
CA THR A 102 3.80 -14.52 -0.31
C THR A 102 3.83 -13.14 0.35
N ALA A 103 2.72 -12.73 0.98
CA ALA A 103 2.60 -11.49 1.72
C ALA A 103 3.58 -11.41 2.90
N VAL A 104 3.85 -12.53 3.57
CA VAL A 104 4.80 -12.58 4.69
C VAL A 104 6.22 -12.34 4.19
N ILE A 105 6.59 -12.92 3.04
CA ILE A 105 7.92 -12.68 2.43
C ILE A 105 8.13 -11.20 2.11
N ARG A 106 7.13 -10.57 1.50
CA ARG A 106 7.14 -9.13 1.19
C ARG A 106 7.27 -8.29 2.46
N GLN A 107 6.44 -8.54 3.46
CA GLN A 107 6.43 -7.77 4.71
C GLN A 107 7.76 -7.89 5.48
N ASP A 108 8.30 -9.10 5.63
CA ASP A 108 9.57 -9.28 6.34
C ASP A 108 10.72 -8.56 5.60
N LEU A 109 10.72 -8.54 4.26
CA LEU A 109 11.74 -7.81 3.49
C LEU A 109 11.56 -6.30 3.58
N ALA A 110 10.32 -5.80 3.57
CA ALA A 110 10.04 -4.38 3.77
C ALA A 110 10.54 -3.88 5.13
N LEU A 111 10.31 -4.64 6.20
CA LEU A 111 10.80 -4.31 7.54
C LEU A 111 12.32 -4.25 7.62
N LEU A 112 13.02 -5.15 6.92
CA LEU A 112 14.49 -5.11 6.83
C LEU A 112 14.96 -3.82 6.17
N LEU A 113 14.40 -3.49 5.01
CA LEU A 113 14.83 -2.34 4.22
C LEU A 113 14.42 -1.00 4.84
N GLU A 114 13.33 -0.98 5.62
CA GLU A 114 12.96 0.18 6.46
C GLU A 114 14.00 0.42 7.55
N ARG A 115 14.49 -0.66 8.19
CA ARG A 115 15.55 -0.58 9.22
C ARG A 115 16.92 -0.23 8.64
N LEU A 116 17.22 -0.75 7.45
CA LEU A 116 18.52 -0.65 6.78
C LEU A 116 18.34 -0.06 5.37
N PRO A 117 18.02 1.24 5.27
CA PRO A 117 17.75 1.87 3.98
C PRO A 117 18.99 1.88 3.09
N GLY A 118 18.83 1.54 1.82
CA GLY A 118 19.92 1.48 0.84
C GLY A 118 20.65 0.14 0.77
N LEU A 119 20.27 -0.84 1.60
CA LEU A 119 20.81 -2.21 1.53
C LEU A 119 20.63 -2.85 0.14
N GLU A 120 19.52 -2.56 -0.53
CA GLU A 120 19.19 -3.01 -1.87
C GLU A 120 20.14 -2.48 -2.96
N ASN A 121 20.84 -1.37 -2.67
CA ASN A 121 21.78 -0.73 -3.58
C ASN A 121 23.21 -1.24 -3.44
N LEU A 122 23.52 -1.98 -2.37
CA LEU A 122 24.85 -2.52 -2.11
C LEU A 122 25.21 -3.70 -3.03
N ALA A 123 26.51 -3.93 -3.15
CA ALA A 123 27.12 -5.00 -3.92
C ALA A 123 28.10 -5.84 -3.08
N TRP A 124 28.33 -7.07 -3.52
CA TRP A 124 29.38 -7.96 -3.01
C TRP A 124 30.77 -7.42 -3.39
N ASN A 125 31.82 -8.09 -2.91
CA ASN A 125 33.20 -7.71 -3.22
C ASN A 125 33.61 -7.89 -4.70
N ASP A 126 32.81 -8.60 -5.50
CA ASP A 126 33.02 -8.87 -6.93
C ASP A 126 32.15 -7.99 -7.85
N ASP A 127 31.59 -6.90 -7.30
CA ASP A 127 30.67 -5.96 -7.96
C ASP A 127 29.29 -6.52 -8.29
N THR A 128 29.01 -7.78 -7.96
CA THR A 128 27.67 -8.31 -8.16
C THR A 128 26.72 -7.68 -7.13
N PRO A 129 25.51 -7.24 -7.51
CA PRO A 129 24.62 -6.56 -6.57
C PRO A 129 23.98 -7.55 -5.58
N PHE A 130 23.50 -7.06 -4.44
CA PHE A 130 22.71 -7.85 -3.50
C PHE A 130 21.32 -8.20 -4.04
N ALA A 131 20.76 -7.31 -4.87
CA ALA A 131 19.54 -7.48 -5.63
C ALA A 131 19.83 -7.23 -7.11
N ASP A 132 19.53 -8.19 -7.98
CA ASP A 132 19.57 -7.98 -9.42
C ASP A 132 18.48 -6.99 -9.88
N GLU A 133 18.52 -6.56 -11.13
CA GLU A 133 17.60 -5.54 -11.65
C GLU A 133 16.12 -5.98 -11.52
N VAL A 134 15.84 -7.26 -11.75
CA VAL A 134 14.49 -7.83 -11.61
C VAL A 134 14.03 -7.76 -10.16
N THR A 135 14.90 -8.12 -9.23
CA THR A 135 14.64 -8.08 -7.79
C THR A 135 14.51 -6.65 -7.28
N ARG A 136 15.33 -5.72 -7.74
CA ARG A 136 15.22 -4.29 -7.40
C ARG A 136 13.91 -3.69 -7.88
N ASN A 137 13.52 -3.98 -9.12
CA ASN A 137 12.23 -3.54 -9.67
C ASN A 137 11.06 -4.14 -8.89
N TRP A 138 11.14 -5.42 -8.53
CA TRP A 138 10.15 -6.07 -7.66
C TRP A 138 10.09 -5.44 -6.27
N ILE A 139 11.24 -5.13 -5.67
CA ILE A 139 11.32 -4.45 -4.37
C ILE A 139 10.64 -3.08 -4.47
N ALA A 140 11.00 -2.26 -5.46
CA ALA A 140 10.43 -0.93 -5.64
C ALA A 140 8.90 -0.97 -5.85
N GLN A 141 8.41 -1.90 -6.67
CA GLN A 141 6.99 -1.96 -7.06
C GLN A 141 6.09 -2.68 -6.06
N GLN A 142 6.60 -3.70 -5.37
CA GLN A 142 5.77 -4.61 -4.57
C GLN A 142 6.19 -4.69 -3.10
N VAL A 143 7.41 -4.32 -2.73
CA VAL A 143 7.87 -4.43 -1.33
C VAL A 143 7.91 -3.07 -0.65
N MET A 144 8.39 -2.04 -1.36
CA MET A 144 8.54 -0.66 -0.89
C MET A 144 7.37 0.23 -1.25
N MET A 145 6.50 -0.18 -2.19
CA MET A 145 5.14 0.37 -2.23
C MET A 145 4.47 -0.02 -0.91
N ARG A 146 4.36 0.97 -0.02
CA ARG A 146 3.58 0.87 1.21
C ARG A 146 2.17 0.42 0.81
N GLU A 147 1.88 -0.85 1.05
CA GLU A 147 0.55 -1.23 1.50
C GLU A 147 0.36 -0.59 2.88
N ASP A 148 0.04 0.69 2.88
CA ASP A 148 -0.45 1.39 4.06
C ASP A 148 -1.69 0.66 4.58
N GLY A 149 -1.48 -0.29 5.49
CA GLY A 149 -2.55 -0.91 6.28
C GLY A 149 -3.09 -2.27 5.82
N ALA A 150 -2.33 -3.12 5.11
CA ALA A 150 -2.83 -4.44 4.68
C ALA A 150 -3.25 -5.40 5.81
N TRP A 151 -2.81 -5.20 7.06
CA TRP A 151 -3.32 -5.98 8.21
C TRP A 151 -4.65 -5.46 8.80
N LEU A 152 -5.18 -4.33 8.28
CA LEU A 152 -6.53 -3.84 8.55
C LEU A 152 -7.48 -4.00 7.35
N ALA A 153 -6.98 -4.33 6.16
CA ALA A 153 -7.75 -4.49 4.93
C ALA A 153 -8.39 -5.88 4.78
N GLY A 154 -9.04 -6.36 5.84
CA GLY A 154 -10.17 -7.27 5.69
C GLY A 154 -11.42 -6.46 5.36
N LYS A 155 -11.46 -5.81 4.19
CA LYS A 155 -12.68 -5.22 3.64
C LYS A 155 -12.50 -4.85 2.17
N ALA A 156 -13.60 -5.09 1.43
CA ALA A 156 -13.94 -4.58 0.11
C ALA A 156 -13.06 -3.42 -0.35
N ALA A 157 -12.53 -3.53 -1.57
CA ALA A 157 -11.94 -2.46 -2.34
C ALA A 157 -12.63 -1.13 -2.02
N VAL A 158 -12.05 -0.41 -1.05
CA VAL A 158 -12.11 1.04 -1.04
C VAL A 158 -11.11 1.36 -2.13
N PRO A 159 -11.53 2.01 -3.23
CA PRO A 159 -10.56 2.53 -4.16
C PRO A 159 -9.60 3.35 -3.31
N THR A 160 -8.33 2.96 -3.29
CA THR A 160 -7.30 3.86 -2.85
C THR A 160 -7.48 5.11 -3.70
N ASP A 161 -7.79 6.21 -3.05
CA ASP A 161 -7.84 7.55 -3.63
C ASP A 161 -6.39 8.02 -3.92
N ASP A 162 -5.57 7.12 -4.48
CA ASP A 162 -4.28 7.36 -5.15
C ASP A 162 -4.48 8.22 -6.42
N ALA A 163 -5.74 8.54 -6.72
CA ALA A 163 -6.18 9.56 -7.64
C ALA A 163 -7.19 10.49 -6.96
N THR A 164 -6.84 11.06 -5.80
CA THR A 164 -7.20 12.47 -5.64
C THR A 164 -6.57 13.15 -6.84
N ASN A 165 -7.36 13.34 -7.90
CA ASN A 165 -7.11 14.30 -8.96
C ASN A 165 -6.44 15.48 -8.29
N ASP A 166 -5.13 15.62 -8.45
CA ASP A 166 -4.41 16.73 -7.85
C ASP A 166 -4.78 17.92 -8.72
N VAL A 167 -5.98 18.45 -8.47
CA VAL A 167 -6.58 19.53 -9.24
C VAL A 167 -5.61 20.70 -9.24
N LEU A 168 -4.82 20.86 -8.17
CA LEU A 168 -3.78 21.89 -8.09
C LEU A 168 -2.52 21.54 -8.89
N ALA A 169 -2.18 20.27 -9.08
CA ALA A 169 -1.09 19.88 -10.00
C ALA A 169 -1.37 20.22 -11.48
N LEU A 170 -2.61 20.60 -11.82
CA LEU A 170 -2.98 21.08 -13.16
C LEU A 170 -2.65 22.56 -13.37
N GLU A 171 -2.17 23.26 -12.35
CA GLU A 171 -1.73 24.65 -12.44
C GLU A 171 -0.74 24.94 -13.57
N PRO A 172 0.37 24.20 -13.75
CA PRO A 172 1.27 24.43 -14.88
C PRO A 172 0.57 24.33 -16.23
N GLU A 173 -0.26 23.30 -16.45
CA GLU A 173 -1.02 23.13 -17.70
C GLU A 173 -2.01 24.28 -17.94
N ALA A 174 -2.66 24.75 -16.87
CA ALA A 174 -3.58 25.88 -16.96
C ALA A 174 -2.87 27.20 -17.28
N LEU A 175 -1.68 27.41 -16.73
CA LEU A 175 -0.84 28.57 -17.05
C LEU A 175 -0.34 28.49 -18.51
N GLU A 176 0.14 27.34 -18.96
CA GLU A 176 0.53 27.14 -20.38
C GLU A 176 -0.64 27.39 -21.34
N MET A 177 -1.85 26.96 -20.98
CA MET A 177 -3.06 27.24 -21.76
C MET A 177 -3.39 28.74 -21.78
N ALA A 178 -3.22 29.42 -20.65
CA ALA A 178 -3.47 30.86 -20.55
C ALA A 178 -2.44 31.67 -21.36
N ASP A 179 -1.17 31.27 -21.36
CA ASP A 179 -0.11 31.87 -22.18
C ASP A 179 -0.33 31.69 -23.67
N SER A 180 -0.85 30.52 -24.08
CA SER A 180 -1.00 30.17 -25.50
C SER A 180 -2.34 30.60 -26.11
N GLN A 181 -3.45 30.50 -25.37
CA GLN A 181 -4.81 30.68 -25.87
C GLN A 181 -5.60 31.75 -25.10
N GLY A 182 -5.01 32.35 -24.06
CA GLY A 182 -5.62 33.37 -23.23
C GLY A 182 -6.34 32.81 -21.99
N VAL A 183 -6.52 33.69 -21.01
CA VAL A 183 -7.07 33.35 -19.68
C VAL A 183 -8.47 32.73 -19.77
N GLU A 184 -9.32 33.23 -20.68
CA GLU A 184 -10.68 32.71 -20.84
C GLU A 184 -10.69 31.24 -21.31
N ALA A 185 -9.76 30.86 -22.19
CA ALA A 185 -9.62 29.48 -22.65
C ALA A 185 -9.14 28.55 -21.52
N ALA A 186 -8.17 29.01 -20.72
CA ALA A 186 -7.69 28.26 -19.56
C ALA A 186 -8.80 28.05 -18.52
N LEU A 187 -9.59 29.08 -18.21
CA LEU A 187 -10.69 28.98 -17.26
C LEU A 187 -11.81 28.06 -17.77
N GLY A 188 -12.16 28.13 -19.06
CA GLY A 188 -13.12 27.21 -19.67
C GLY A 188 -12.65 25.76 -19.66
N TRP A 189 -11.35 25.54 -19.88
CA TRP A 189 -10.74 24.21 -19.78
C TRP A 189 -10.76 23.67 -18.35
N ILE A 190 -10.44 24.50 -17.34
CA ILE A 190 -10.55 24.10 -15.93
C ILE A 190 -12.00 23.75 -15.58
N GLN A 191 -12.97 24.59 -15.98
CA GLN A 191 -14.39 24.41 -15.63
C GLN A 191 -15.02 23.13 -16.19
N THR A 192 -14.58 22.68 -17.36
CA THR A 192 -15.16 21.53 -18.08
C THR A 192 -14.52 20.18 -17.71
N ARG A 193 -13.63 20.16 -16.71
CA ARG A 193 -12.91 18.95 -16.28
C ARG A 193 -13.86 17.80 -15.87
N PRO A 194 -13.73 16.61 -16.48
CA PRO A 194 -14.47 15.42 -16.05
C PRO A 194 -13.90 14.87 -14.73
N GLY A 195 -14.71 14.13 -13.98
CA GLY A 195 -14.25 13.43 -12.77
C GLY A 195 -14.25 14.28 -11.49
N ILE A 196 -14.88 15.46 -11.52
CA ILE A 196 -15.10 16.30 -10.34
C ILE A 196 -16.42 15.87 -9.67
N THR A 197 -16.31 15.05 -8.63
CA THR A 197 -17.46 14.43 -7.96
C THR A 197 -17.65 14.93 -6.53
N THR A 198 -16.57 15.25 -5.82
CA THR A 198 -16.64 15.64 -4.40
C THR A 198 -16.75 17.16 -4.22
N ALA A 199 -17.23 17.60 -3.04
CA ALA A 199 -17.24 19.02 -2.70
C ALA A 199 -15.82 19.59 -2.60
N ARG A 200 -14.86 18.79 -2.10
CA ARG A 200 -13.45 19.13 -2.01
C ARG A 200 -12.84 19.40 -3.39
N GLN A 201 -13.03 18.50 -4.35
CA GLN A 201 -12.52 18.68 -5.73
C GLN A 201 -13.10 19.92 -6.39
N ARG A 202 -14.40 20.18 -6.21
CA ARG A 202 -15.07 21.39 -6.71
C ARG A 202 -14.48 22.68 -6.14
N LEU A 203 -14.11 22.68 -4.86
CA LEU A 203 -13.47 23.82 -4.20
C LEU A 203 -12.05 24.03 -4.74
N LEU A 204 -11.25 22.97 -4.85
CA LEU A 204 -9.89 23.04 -5.40
C LEU A 204 -9.87 23.54 -6.85
N LEU A 205 -10.87 23.16 -7.65
CA LEU A 205 -11.02 23.61 -9.03
C LEU A 205 -11.28 25.13 -9.11
N ARG A 206 -12.13 25.65 -8.24
CA ARG A 206 -12.41 27.10 -8.15
C ARG A 206 -11.20 27.88 -7.63
N LEU A 207 -10.44 27.29 -6.70
CA LEU A 207 -9.19 27.88 -6.22
C LEU A 207 -8.16 27.96 -7.36
N LEU A 208 -8.03 26.91 -8.17
CA LEU A 208 -7.15 26.92 -9.33
C LEU A 208 -7.54 28.04 -10.32
N MET A 209 -8.83 28.19 -10.61
CA MET A 209 -9.33 29.29 -11.45
C MET A 209 -8.95 30.67 -10.89
N ALA A 210 -9.06 30.85 -9.57
CA ALA A 210 -8.68 32.11 -8.91
C ALA A 210 -7.18 32.39 -9.04
N ARG A 211 -6.32 31.38 -8.87
CA ARG A 211 -4.85 31.52 -9.01
C ARG A 211 -4.44 31.90 -10.43
N VAL A 212 -5.06 31.28 -11.44
CA VAL A 212 -4.85 31.65 -12.85
C VAL A 212 -5.35 33.07 -13.11
N ALA A 213 -6.53 33.44 -12.61
CA ALA A 213 -7.06 34.80 -12.77
C ALA A 213 -6.13 35.87 -12.16
N GLU A 214 -5.60 35.61 -10.97
CA GLU A 214 -4.65 36.48 -10.26
C GLU A 214 -3.35 36.66 -11.05
N GLN A 215 -2.76 35.56 -11.53
CA GLN A 215 -1.48 35.57 -12.24
C GLN A 215 -1.50 36.42 -13.53
N TYR A 216 -2.64 36.49 -14.22
CA TYR A 216 -2.81 37.28 -15.44
C TYR A 216 -3.50 38.64 -15.21
N GLY A 217 -3.54 39.12 -13.97
CA GLY A 217 -4.01 40.47 -13.63
C GLY A 217 -5.54 40.66 -13.70
N LYS A 218 -6.33 39.58 -13.70
CA LYS A 218 -7.79 39.62 -13.61
C LYS A 218 -8.25 39.67 -12.15
N ASN A 219 -7.79 40.69 -11.44
CA ASN A 219 -7.88 40.78 -9.98
C ASN A 219 -9.33 40.79 -9.45
N GLU A 220 -10.23 41.52 -10.11
CA GLU A 220 -11.65 41.55 -9.70
C GLU A 220 -12.30 40.16 -9.77
N MET A 221 -11.97 39.37 -10.79
CA MET A 221 -12.48 38.01 -10.94
C MET A 221 -11.87 37.06 -9.91
N ALA A 222 -10.56 37.19 -9.65
CA ALA A 222 -9.90 36.42 -8.59
C ALA A 222 -10.54 36.70 -7.21
N LEU A 223 -10.81 37.97 -6.90
CA LEU A 223 -11.50 38.37 -5.66
C LEU A 223 -12.90 37.74 -5.56
N LEU A 224 -13.73 37.86 -6.60
CA LEU A 224 -15.07 37.27 -6.60
C LEU A 224 -15.04 35.75 -6.41
N LEU A 225 -14.09 35.05 -7.05
CA LEU A 225 -13.92 33.60 -6.89
C LEU A 225 -13.49 33.25 -5.46
N LEU A 226 -12.58 34.01 -4.86
CA LEU A 226 -12.13 33.78 -3.49
C LEU A 226 -13.23 34.08 -2.45
N GLU A 227 -14.06 35.10 -2.66
CA GLU A 227 -15.22 35.41 -1.81
C GLU A 227 -16.29 34.30 -1.90
N GLU A 228 -16.56 33.76 -3.09
CA GLU A 228 -17.43 32.59 -3.25
C GLU A 228 -16.87 31.39 -2.47
N LEU A 229 -15.55 31.16 -2.53
CA LEU A 229 -14.91 30.06 -1.82
C LEU A 229 -15.00 30.22 -0.30
N ASP A 230 -14.80 31.43 0.22
CA ASP A 230 -14.90 31.70 1.66
C ASP A 230 -16.33 31.47 2.18
N THR A 231 -17.33 31.94 1.44
CA THR A 231 -18.74 31.71 1.80
C THR A 231 -19.13 30.23 1.71
N ALA A 232 -18.68 29.52 0.66
CA ALA A 232 -18.92 28.08 0.51
C ALA A 232 -18.25 27.26 1.62
N ALA A 233 -17.05 27.66 2.08
CA ALA A 233 -16.32 26.97 3.14
C ALA A 233 -17.08 26.94 4.47
N GLN A 234 -17.84 27.99 4.79
CA GLN A 234 -18.59 28.10 6.05
C GLN A 234 -19.73 27.08 6.19
N GLY A 235 -20.25 26.54 5.07
CA GLY A 235 -21.35 25.58 5.04
C GLY A 235 -20.94 24.12 4.84
N LEU A 236 -19.65 23.84 4.65
CA LEU A 236 -19.18 22.50 4.31
C LEU A 236 -19.22 21.57 5.52
N THR A 237 -19.97 20.48 5.37
CA THR A 237 -20.10 19.44 6.40
C THR A 237 -19.12 18.30 6.13
N LEU A 238 -18.68 17.59 7.18
CA LEU A 238 -17.77 16.44 7.04
C LEU A 238 -18.33 15.35 6.11
N THR A 239 -19.65 15.18 6.08
CA THR A 239 -20.37 14.30 5.14
C THR A 239 -20.09 14.63 3.67
N GLN A 240 -19.87 15.90 3.34
CA GLN A 240 -19.61 16.37 1.98
C GLN A 240 -18.12 16.41 1.66
N TRP A 241 -17.30 16.60 2.70
CA TRP A 241 -15.85 16.74 2.59
C TRP A 241 -15.14 15.38 2.51
N GLU A 242 -15.42 14.48 3.45
CA GLU A 242 -14.79 13.15 3.56
C GLU A 242 -15.87 12.09 3.87
N PRO A 243 -16.75 11.80 2.89
CA PRO A 243 -17.82 10.81 3.07
C PRO A 243 -17.26 9.43 3.45
N ASP A 244 -16.10 9.06 2.90
CA ASP A 244 -15.43 7.78 3.17
C ASP A 244 -14.94 7.66 4.62
N LEU A 245 -14.30 8.72 5.13
CA LEU A 245 -13.88 8.77 6.53
C LEU A 245 -15.08 8.65 7.46
N LEU A 246 -16.16 9.40 7.17
CA LEU A 246 -17.37 9.34 7.97
C LEU A 246 -18.02 7.94 7.92
N PHE A 247 -18.03 7.30 6.74
CA PHE A 247 -18.48 5.93 6.58
C PHE A 247 -17.66 4.97 7.44
N GLU A 248 -16.33 5.10 7.45
CA GLU A 248 -15.46 4.28 8.27
C GLU A 248 -15.76 4.43 9.77
N VAL A 249 -15.86 5.67 10.27
CA VAL A 249 -16.18 5.98 11.66
C VAL A 249 -17.49 5.29 12.07
N LYS A 250 -18.54 5.46 11.26
CA LYS A 250 -19.87 4.89 11.50
C LYS A 250 -19.86 3.36 11.41
N ALA A 251 -19.12 2.79 10.46
CA ALA A 251 -19.00 1.34 10.30
C ALA A 251 -18.23 0.68 11.47
N ARG A 252 -17.18 1.33 11.97
CA ARG A 252 -16.44 0.88 13.17
C ARG A 252 -17.32 0.96 14.41
N GLN A 253 -18.08 2.03 14.58
CA GLN A 253 -19.06 2.17 15.65
C GLN A 253 -20.10 1.04 15.62
N LEU A 254 -20.64 0.72 14.44
CA LEU A 254 -21.58 -0.38 14.25
C LEU A 254 -20.97 -1.74 14.65
N LYS A 255 -19.71 -2.02 14.26
CA LYS A 255 -18.99 -3.25 14.63
C LYS A 255 -18.88 -3.40 16.15
N LEU A 256 -18.49 -2.34 16.85
CA LEU A 256 -18.36 -2.35 18.31
C LEU A 256 -19.70 -2.52 19.02
N LEU A 257 -20.77 -1.89 18.51
CA LEU A 257 -22.11 -2.07 19.05
C LEU A 257 -22.61 -3.51 18.89
N ARG A 258 -22.33 -4.16 17.75
CA ARG A 258 -22.63 -5.60 17.56
C ARG A 258 -21.91 -6.45 18.59
N LEU A 259 -20.60 -6.27 18.75
CA LEU A 259 -19.82 -7.01 19.76
C LEU A 259 -20.35 -6.79 21.18
N ARG A 260 -20.79 -5.57 21.50
CA ARG A 260 -21.39 -5.25 22.80
C ARG A 260 -22.75 -5.91 22.98
N ALA A 261 -23.60 -5.97 21.95
CA ALA A 261 -24.91 -6.61 22.02
C ALA A 261 -24.85 -8.13 22.28
N HIS A 262 -23.74 -8.78 21.92
CA HIS A 262 -23.50 -10.20 22.25
C HIS A 262 -23.19 -10.42 23.74
N ARG A 263 -22.67 -9.39 24.44
CA ARG A 263 -22.18 -9.50 25.83
C ARG A 263 -23.14 -8.96 26.89
N TYR A 264 -24.11 -8.11 26.53
CA TYR A 264 -24.98 -7.41 27.48
C TYR A 264 -26.47 -7.69 27.22
N ALA A 265 -27.29 -7.65 28.28
CA ALA A 265 -28.71 -7.98 28.24
C ALA A 265 -29.60 -6.88 27.60
N ASP A 266 -29.19 -5.61 27.63
CA ASP A 266 -29.95 -4.47 27.07
C ASP A 266 -29.88 -4.38 25.54
N LYS A 267 -30.45 -5.39 24.87
CA LYS A 267 -30.42 -5.53 23.41
C LYS A 267 -31.27 -4.47 22.70
N ALA A 268 -32.37 -4.02 23.29
CA ALA A 268 -33.32 -3.11 22.63
C ALA A 268 -32.73 -1.73 22.32
N LEU A 269 -32.02 -1.11 23.27
CA LEU A 269 -31.39 0.20 23.06
C LEU A 269 -30.20 0.12 22.10
N LEU A 270 -29.45 -0.99 22.12
CA LEU A 270 -28.34 -1.23 21.20
C LEU A 270 -28.84 -1.43 19.77
N ASN A 271 -29.92 -2.21 19.59
CA ASN A 271 -30.52 -2.45 18.28
C ASN A 271 -31.05 -1.16 17.65
N ARG A 272 -31.74 -0.30 18.42
CA ARG A 272 -32.20 1.00 17.92
C ARG A 272 -31.06 1.91 17.47
N LYS A 273 -29.94 1.91 18.19
CA LYS A 273 -28.73 2.66 17.78
C LYS A 273 -28.09 2.07 16.53
N MET A 274 -28.10 0.75 16.38
CA MET A 274 -27.58 0.06 15.19
C MET A 274 -28.42 0.34 13.94
N GLU A 275 -29.76 0.36 14.05
CA GLU A 275 -30.66 0.71 12.95
C GLU A 275 -30.43 2.13 12.44
N ILE A 276 -30.30 3.10 13.35
CA ILE A 276 -30.00 4.50 12.99
C ILE A 276 -28.66 4.58 12.25
N LEU A 277 -27.63 3.87 12.75
CA LEU A 277 -26.31 3.86 12.12
C LEU A 277 -26.34 3.22 10.73
N LEU A 278 -27.06 2.11 10.56
CA LEU A 278 -27.25 1.48 9.26
C LEU A 278 -27.95 2.43 8.28
N GLY A 279 -29.01 3.13 8.71
CA GLY A 279 -29.65 4.15 7.91
C GLY A 279 -28.67 5.23 7.43
N THR A 280 -27.82 5.74 8.33
CA THR A 280 -26.80 6.75 7.96
C THR A 280 -25.71 6.20 7.03
N LEU A 281 -25.33 4.92 7.18
CA LEU A 281 -24.34 4.29 6.29
C LEU A 281 -24.90 4.13 4.87
N VAL A 282 -26.18 3.75 4.75
CA VAL A 282 -26.88 3.63 3.46
C VAL A 282 -26.98 4.99 2.75
N THR A 283 -27.19 6.09 3.48
CA THR A 283 -27.20 7.43 2.88
C THR A 283 -25.84 7.90 2.37
N ILE A 284 -24.74 7.38 2.93
CA ILE A 284 -23.38 7.75 2.51
C ILE A 284 -22.95 6.89 1.32
N ASP A 285 -23.10 5.57 1.44
CA ASP A 285 -22.81 4.63 0.34
C ASP A 285 -23.71 3.39 0.45
N PRO A 286 -24.73 3.25 -0.41
CA PRO A 286 -25.66 2.14 -0.34
C PRO A 286 -25.01 0.79 -0.72
N VAL A 287 -24.00 0.78 -1.59
CA VAL A 287 -23.33 -0.44 -2.05
C VAL A 287 -22.45 -1.00 -0.94
N ARG A 288 -21.63 -0.15 -0.32
CA ARG A 288 -20.79 -0.55 0.82
C ARG A 288 -21.63 -0.87 2.05
N ALA A 289 -22.77 -0.20 2.24
CA ALA A 289 -23.67 -0.48 3.35
C ALA A 289 -24.37 -1.85 3.22
N ALA A 290 -24.72 -2.29 2.01
CA ALA A 290 -25.37 -3.59 1.77
C ALA A 290 -24.58 -4.77 2.37
N VAL A 291 -23.24 -4.77 2.21
CA VAL A 291 -22.35 -5.78 2.81
C VAL A 291 -22.44 -5.82 4.33
N LEU A 292 -22.70 -4.67 4.96
CA LEU A 292 -22.84 -4.58 6.41
C LEU A 292 -24.21 -5.07 6.88
N CYS A 293 -25.24 -5.04 6.04
CA CYS A 293 -26.57 -5.58 6.35
C CYS A 293 -26.57 -7.12 6.33
N ASP A 294 -25.95 -7.74 5.32
CA ASP A 294 -25.96 -9.21 5.14
C ASP A 294 -25.30 -9.99 6.28
N THR A 295 -24.35 -9.34 6.98
CA THR A 295 -23.69 -9.92 8.16
C THR A 295 -24.60 -10.01 9.40
N GLN A 296 -25.86 -9.58 9.33
CA GLN A 296 -26.85 -9.77 10.40
C GLN A 296 -27.74 -11.01 10.21
N HIS A 297 -27.68 -11.70 9.06
CA HIS A 297 -28.59 -12.81 8.73
C HIS A 297 -27.88 -14.17 8.62
N LYS A 298 -26.59 -14.24 8.96
CA LYS A 298 -25.79 -15.47 8.90
C LYS A 298 -25.57 -16.17 10.25
N ASP A 299 -26.21 -15.68 11.32
CA ASP A 299 -26.23 -16.30 12.65
C ASP A 299 -27.67 -16.73 13.00
#